data_AF-A0A8J8NCG5-F1
#
_entry.id   AF-A0A8J8NCG5-F1
#
_cell.length_a   1.000
_cell.length_b   1.000
_cell.length_c   1.000
_cell.angle_alpha   90.00
_cell.angle_beta   90.00
_cell.angle_gamma   90.00
#
_symmetry.space_group_name_H-M   'P 1'
#
loop_
_entity.id
_entity.type
_entity.pdbx_description
1 polymer ?
#
loop_
_entity_poly.entity_id
_entity_poly.type
_entity_poly.pdbx_seq_one_letter_code
_entity_poly.pdbx_strand_id
1 'polypeptide(L)'
;MIPGIGGEKGKFDLVILGFVLQEVPTARQRELLVEALWTRVRDGGVIVVVEPGSPKGYRFINSFRDWIISKDRTEASLVAPCPHHKVCPMAANPERWCHFSSLSQRLQKSVFPKTPKEQDIVNEKYSYIIAKKGITPNAQYTEEAEAPTPLDKSYFWPRIILPVMKKEGHSILDMCSPDGSLERRIIAKSHGLEGGYRKVKKVKWGDLWYFEKRLPNKFRKEGKFGKRLW
;
A
#
# COMPACT_ATOMS: atom_id res chain seq x y z
N MET A 1 17.58 31.35 -1.12
CA MET A 1 16.46 31.57 -2.05
C MET A 1 15.30 30.69 -1.59
N ILE A 2 14.33 31.25 -0.88
CA ILE A 2 13.12 30.51 -0.46
C ILE A 2 12.15 30.58 -1.66
N PRO A 3 11.74 29.46 -2.26
CA PRO A 3 10.84 29.52 -3.41
C PRO A 3 9.48 30.10 -2.98
N GLY A 4 8.95 31.08 -3.73
CA GLY A 4 7.56 31.53 -3.62
C GLY A 4 7.32 33.04 -3.63
N ILE A 5 7.67 33.74 -4.73
CA ILE A 5 7.24 35.14 -4.97
C ILE A 5 6.30 35.15 -6.19
N GLY A 6 5.00 34.96 -5.93
CA GLY A 6 3.90 35.02 -6.90
C GLY A 6 2.60 34.58 -6.20
N GLY A 7 1.43 35.09 -6.62
CA GLY A 7 0.15 35.06 -5.86
C GLY A 7 -0.37 33.70 -5.35
N GLU A 8 0.21 32.58 -5.78
CA GLU A 8 0.00 31.22 -5.26
C GLU A 8 1.04 30.81 -4.18
N LYS A 9 1.39 31.70 -3.24
CA LYS A 9 2.46 31.40 -2.27
C LYS A 9 2.13 30.19 -1.40
N GLY A 10 3.05 29.23 -1.38
CA GLY A 10 3.08 28.13 -0.41
C GLY A 10 2.17 26.94 -0.75
N LYS A 11 1.62 26.85 -1.96
CA LYS A 11 0.97 25.61 -2.41
C LYS A 11 1.96 24.76 -3.21
N PHE A 12 1.92 23.45 -3.02
CA PHE A 12 2.81 22.49 -3.66
C PHE A 12 2.00 21.36 -4.30
N ASP A 13 2.46 20.90 -5.46
CA ASP A 13 1.88 19.74 -6.15
C ASP A 13 2.21 18.43 -5.43
N LEU A 14 3.35 18.38 -4.74
CA LEU A 14 3.84 17.23 -3.99
C LEU A 14 4.44 17.69 -2.66
N VAL A 15 3.95 17.12 -1.56
CA VAL A 15 4.52 17.27 -0.21
C VAL A 15 4.96 15.90 0.28
N ILE A 16 6.18 15.80 0.83
CA ILE A 16 6.73 14.53 1.32
C ILE A 16 7.09 14.69 2.80
N LEU A 17 6.57 13.79 3.63
CA LEU A 17 7.00 13.58 5.02
C LEU A 17 7.71 12.22 5.08
N GLY A 18 9.04 12.24 5.08
CA GLY A 18 9.84 11.02 5.19
C GLY A 18 10.49 10.90 6.56
N PHE A 19 10.03 9.96 7.38
CA PHE A 19 10.57 9.62 8.69
C PHE A 19 10.53 10.81 9.68
N VAL A 20 9.39 11.50 9.76
CA VAL A 20 9.23 12.73 10.54
C VAL A 20 8.22 12.59 11.68
N LEU A 21 7.10 11.88 11.46
CA LEU A 21 6.03 11.80 12.45
C LEU A 21 6.52 11.13 13.74
N GLN A 22 7.43 10.16 13.64
CA GLN A 22 8.01 9.52 14.82
C GLN A 22 8.84 10.48 15.69
N GLU A 23 9.43 11.51 15.10
CA GLU A 23 10.28 12.50 15.77
C GLU A 23 9.47 13.61 16.44
N VAL A 24 8.22 13.79 16.04
CA VAL A 24 7.30 14.75 16.66
C VAL A 24 6.75 14.14 17.95
N PRO A 25 6.97 14.74 19.14
CA PRO A 25 6.68 14.07 20.42
C PRO A 25 5.20 13.77 20.65
N THR A 26 4.33 14.75 20.48
CA THR A 26 2.92 14.65 20.88
C THR A 26 1.99 14.36 19.70
N ALA A 27 0.86 13.69 19.97
CA ALA A 27 -0.16 13.43 18.94
C ALA A 27 -0.71 14.74 18.36
N ARG A 28 -0.94 15.73 19.22
CA ARG A 28 -1.44 17.04 18.82
C ARG A 28 -0.49 17.78 17.87
N GLN A 29 0.82 17.74 18.13
CA GLN A 29 1.80 18.35 17.23
C GLN A 29 1.84 17.64 15.87
N ARG A 30 1.69 16.32 15.83
CA ARG A 30 1.63 15.55 14.58
C ARG A 30 0.40 15.93 13.74
N GLU A 31 -0.76 16.04 14.37
CA GLU A 31 -1.99 16.51 13.72
C GLU A 31 -1.82 17.92 13.14
N LEU A 32 -1.32 18.86 13.95
CA LEU A 32 -1.09 20.24 13.50
C LEU A 32 -0.08 20.32 12.35
N LEU A 33 0.98 19.50 12.39
CA LEU A 33 1.95 19.40 11.31
C LEU A 33 1.28 18.91 10.01
N VAL A 34 0.49 17.84 10.10
CA VAL A 34 -0.26 17.30 8.97
C VAL A 34 -1.24 18.32 8.42
N GLU A 35 -2.03 18.97 9.26
CA GLU A 35 -3.02 19.99 8.84
C GLU A 35 -2.36 21.18 8.16
N ALA A 36 -1.25 21.67 8.74
CA ALA A 36 -0.48 22.75 8.16
C ALA A 36 0.08 22.37 6.79
N LEU A 37 0.64 21.16 6.64
CA LEU A 37 1.18 20.68 5.38
C LEU A 37 0.10 20.38 4.35
N TRP A 38 -1.04 19.82 4.75
CA TRP A 38 -2.20 19.59 3.88
C TRP A 38 -2.76 20.90 3.32
N THR A 39 -2.81 21.94 4.15
CA THR A 39 -3.17 23.29 3.71
C THR A 39 -2.20 23.82 2.67
N ARG A 40 -0.97 23.31 2.61
CA ARG A 40 0.04 23.65 1.60
C ARG A 40 -0.02 22.74 0.37
N VAL A 41 -0.88 21.72 0.31
CA VAL A 41 -1.10 20.92 -0.90
C VAL A 41 -2.08 21.66 -1.83
N ARG A 42 -1.69 21.81 -3.10
CA ARG A 42 -2.57 22.36 -4.16
C ARG A 42 -3.75 21.39 -4.38
N ASP A 43 -4.90 21.90 -4.81
CA ASP A 43 -6.01 21.03 -5.21
C ASP A 43 -5.57 20.18 -6.41
N GLY A 44 -5.81 18.86 -6.34
CA GLY A 44 -5.26 17.86 -7.25
C GLY A 44 -3.85 17.37 -6.89
N GLY A 45 -3.13 18.06 -6.00
CA GLY A 45 -1.81 17.67 -5.51
C GLY A 45 -1.83 16.49 -4.54
N VAL A 46 -0.65 16.01 -4.17
CA VAL A 46 -0.48 14.81 -3.35
C VAL A 46 0.43 15.03 -2.15
N ILE A 47 0.14 14.32 -1.06
CA ILE A 47 1.01 14.19 0.10
C ILE A 47 1.44 12.74 0.24
N VAL A 48 2.75 12.54 0.45
CA VAL A 48 3.36 11.23 0.66
C VAL A 48 3.91 11.21 2.08
N VAL A 49 3.47 10.25 2.88
CA VAL A 49 3.98 10.04 4.24
C VAL A 49 4.65 8.69 4.28
N VAL A 50 5.89 8.65 4.75
CA VAL A 50 6.71 7.45 4.91
C VAL A 50 7.25 7.41 6.32
N GLU A 51 7.14 6.26 6.98
CA GLU A 51 7.64 6.00 8.33
C GLU A 51 8.37 4.65 8.36
N PRO A 52 9.19 4.37 9.39
CA PRO A 52 9.81 3.05 9.53
C PRO A 52 8.76 1.94 9.52
N GLY A 53 9.10 0.79 8.94
CA GLY A 53 8.24 -0.40 8.82
C GLY A 53 8.09 -1.16 10.15
N SER A 54 7.84 -0.42 11.23
CA SER A 54 7.67 -0.89 12.59
C SER A 54 6.20 -0.78 13.02
N PRO A 55 5.78 -1.48 14.09
CA PRO A 55 4.44 -1.31 14.66
C PRO A 55 4.13 0.16 15.00
N LYS A 56 5.11 0.91 15.50
CA LYS A 56 4.97 2.34 15.84
C LYS A 56 4.78 3.21 14.59
N GLY A 57 5.63 3.03 13.57
CA GLY A 57 5.53 3.77 12.31
C GLY A 57 4.20 3.52 11.60
N TYR A 58 3.76 2.25 11.54
CA TYR A 58 2.44 1.91 11.01
C TYR A 58 1.28 2.58 11.75
N ARG A 59 1.34 2.69 13.09
CA ARG A 59 0.29 3.39 13.85
C ARG A 59 0.18 4.85 13.44
N PHE A 60 1.29 5.56 13.20
CA PHE A 60 1.23 6.93 12.69
C PHE A 60 0.65 7.01 11.28
N ILE A 61 1.04 6.10 10.39
CA ILE A 61 0.46 5.98 9.06
C ILE A 61 -1.05 5.71 9.12
N ASN A 62 -1.49 4.83 10.03
CA ASN A 62 -2.91 4.54 10.23
C ASN A 62 -3.68 5.72 10.84
N SER A 63 -3.11 6.46 11.80
CA SER A 63 -3.74 7.68 12.31
C SER A 63 -3.90 8.74 11.22
N PHE A 64 -2.89 8.93 10.35
CA PHE A 64 -3.01 9.81 9.20
C PHE A 64 -4.06 9.31 8.20
N ARG A 65 -4.12 7.99 7.97
CA ARG A 65 -5.15 7.35 7.15
C ARG A 65 -6.55 7.63 7.67
N ASP A 66 -6.77 7.48 8.97
CA ASP A 66 -8.07 7.71 9.61
C ASP A 66 -8.45 9.20 9.53
N TRP A 67 -7.47 10.11 9.65
CA TRP A 67 -7.66 11.54 9.39
C TRP A 67 -8.05 11.84 7.93
N ILE A 68 -7.47 11.15 6.93
CA ILE A 68 -7.89 11.29 5.53
C ILE A 68 -9.30 10.73 5.30
N ILE A 69 -9.66 9.64 5.96
CA ILE A 69 -10.97 8.99 5.82
C ILE A 69 -12.09 9.82 6.44
N SER A 70 -11.81 10.58 7.51
CA SER A 70 -12.79 11.46 8.15
C SER A 70 -13.16 12.69 7.31
N LYS A 71 -12.37 13.01 6.27
CA LYS A 71 -12.67 14.09 5.31
C LYS A 71 -13.64 13.64 4.22
N ASP A 72 -14.26 14.60 3.54
CA ASP A 72 -15.00 14.33 2.32
C ASP A 72 -14.08 13.89 1.17
N ARG A 73 -14.59 13.05 0.27
CA ARG A 73 -13.82 12.52 -0.87
C ARG A 73 -13.40 13.62 -1.86
N THR A 74 -14.15 14.73 -1.90
CA THR A 74 -13.83 15.93 -2.66
C THR A 74 -12.64 16.68 -2.08
N GLU A 75 -12.39 16.57 -0.77
CA GLU A 75 -11.27 17.22 -0.10
C GLU A 75 -10.03 16.33 -0.14
N ALA A 76 -10.15 15.07 0.27
CA ALA A 76 -9.00 14.18 0.44
C ALA A 76 -9.36 12.76 0.01
N SER A 77 -8.49 12.08 -0.73
CA SER A 77 -8.67 10.67 -1.11
C SER A 77 -7.37 9.87 -1.10
N LEU A 78 -7.45 8.60 -0.70
CA LEU A 78 -6.31 7.68 -0.70
C LEU A 78 -5.93 7.25 -2.12
N VAL A 79 -4.63 7.29 -2.42
CA VAL A 79 -4.05 6.81 -3.69
C VAL A 79 -3.35 5.47 -3.50
N ALA A 80 -2.55 5.35 -2.44
CA ALA A 80 -1.79 4.14 -2.13
C ALA A 80 -1.42 4.12 -0.64
N PRO A 81 -1.04 2.98 -0.04
CA PRO A 81 -1.13 1.62 -0.55
C PRO A 81 -2.56 1.06 -0.50
N CYS A 82 -3.44 1.64 0.32
CA CYS A 82 -4.79 1.13 0.53
C CYS A 82 -5.65 1.31 -0.73
N PRO A 83 -6.32 0.25 -1.22
CA PRO A 83 -7.23 0.36 -2.37
C PRO A 83 -8.63 0.87 -2.00
N HIS A 84 -8.89 1.16 -0.72
CA HIS A 84 -10.21 1.52 -0.19
C HIS A 84 -10.14 2.60 0.90
N HIS A 85 -11.24 3.33 1.07
CA HIS A 85 -11.44 4.35 2.12
C HIS A 85 -12.24 3.86 3.33
N LYS A 86 -12.47 2.54 3.46
CA LYS A 86 -13.09 1.91 4.65
C LYS A 86 -12.11 1.84 5.84
N VAL A 87 -12.53 1.37 7.01
CA VAL A 87 -11.61 1.10 8.14
C VAL A 87 -10.53 0.09 7.72
N CYS A 88 -9.28 0.29 8.18
CA CYS A 88 -8.16 -0.58 7.81
C CYS A 88 -8.33 -1.96 8.45
N PRO A 89 -8.45 -3.06 7.68
CA PRO A 89 -8.63 -4.39 8.27
C PRO A 89 -7.39 -4.88 9.01
N MET A 90 -6.20 -4.34 8.69
CA MET A 90 -4.97 -4.66 9.41
C MET A 90 -4.93 -4.03 10.81
N ALA A 91 -5.63 -2.92 11.04
CA ALA A 91 -5.64 -2.22 12.33
C ALA A 91 -6.40 -2.99 13.42
N ALA A 92 -7.24 -3.96 13.05
CA ALA A 92 -7.97 -4.80 14.00
C ALA A 92 -7.07 -5.71 14.85
N ASN A 93 -5.83 -5.98 14.41
CA ASN A 93 -4.90 -6.83 15.14
C ASN A 93 -3.63 -6.02 15.52
N PRO A 94 -3.36 -5.80 16.82
CA PRO A 94 -2.24 -4.98 17.27
C PRO A 94 -0.85 -5.61 17.02
N GLU A 95 -0.79 -6.92 16.79
CA GLU A 95 0.45 -7.64 16.46
C GLU A 95 0.80 -7.58 14.98
N ARG A 96 -0.12 -7.08 14.13
CA ARG A 96 0.09 -6.96 12.70
C ARG A 96 0.22 -5.50 12.30
N TRP A 97 1.04 -5.25 11.29
CA TRP A 97 1.20 -3.93 10.71
C TRP A 97 1.44 -4.01 9.20
N CYS A 98 0.80 -3.10 8.45
CA CYS A 98 0.99 -3.02 7.01
C CYS A 98 2.29 -2.25 6.74
N HIS A 99 3.28 -2.95 6.21
CA HIS A 99 4.55 -2.38 5.78
C HIS A 99 4.98 -2.99 4.45
N PHE A 100 6.06 -2.48 3.90
CA PHE A 100 6.72 -2.96 2.71
C PHE A 100 8.21 -3.01 2.95
N SER A 101 8.96 -3.57 2.00
CA SER A 101 10.41 -3.59 2.08
C SER A 101 11.03 -3.25 0.74
N SER A 102 12.12 -2.49 0.79
CA SER A 102 12.93 -2.15 -0.37
C SER A 102 14.39 -2.47 -0.07
N LEU A 103 15.11 -2.91 -1.09
CA LEU A 103 16.55 -2.98 -1.02
C LEU A 103 17.09 -1.55 -1.01
N SER A 104 17.91 -1.25 -0.01
CA SER A 104 18.54 0.04 0.23
C SER A 104 20.03 -0.18 0.36
N GLN A 105 20.83 0.70 -0.24
CA GLN A 105 22.28 0.61 -0.12
C GLN A 105 22.70 1.30 1.17
N ARG A 106 23.31 0.55 2.08
CA ARG A 106 23.90 1.10 3.29
C ARG A 106 25.25 1.70 2.92
N LEU A 107 25.39 3.01 3.11
CA LEU A 107 26.69 3.67 2.99
C LEU A 107 27.62 3.10 4.07
N GLN A 108 28.82 2.70 3.67
CA GLN A 108 29.82 2.20 4.61
C GLN A 108 30.18 3.32 5.58
N LYS A 109 29.88 3.09 6.87
CA LYS A 109 30.15 4.07 7.94
C LYS A 109 31.65 4.19 8.26
N SER A 110 32.47 3.22 7.83
CA SER A 110 33.91 3.23 8.02
C SER A 110 34.63 2.76 6.77
N VAL A 111 35.74 3.43 6.41
CA VAL A 111 36.63 3.07 5.29
C VAL A 111 37.28 1.70 5.52
N PHE A 112 37.50 1.33 6.78
CA PHE A 112 37.97 0.02 7.21
C PHE A 112 36.88 -0.66 8.06
N PRO A 113 36.18 -1.68 7.56
CA PRO A 113 35.21 -2.40 8.37
C PRO A 113 35.94 -3.22 9.45
N LYS A 114 35.63 -2.97 10.73
CA LYS A 114 36.20 -3.73 11.87
C LYS A 114 35.66 -5.17 11.95
N THR A 115 34.57 -5.46 11.24
CA THR A 115 33.88 -6.75 11.19
C THR A 115 33.78 -7.26 9.75
N PRO A 116 33.63 -8.59 9.54
CA PRO A 116 33.40 -9.16 8.22
C PRO A 116 32.25 -8.42 7.51
N LYS A 117 32.44 -8.12 6.22
CA LYS A 117 31.55 -7.30 5.36
C LYS A 117 30.07 -7.45 5.78
N GLU A 118 29.54 -6.44 6.49
CA GLU A 118 28.09 -6.24 6.51
C GLU A 118 27.66 -6.11 5.04
N GLN A 119 26.54 -6.73 4.67
CA GLN A 119 26.03 -6.59 3.31
C GLN A 119 25.76 -5.10 3.04
N ASP A 120 26.37 -4.55 2.00
CA ASP A 120 26.16 -3.16 1.59
C ASP A 120 24.71 -2.92 1.11
N ILE A 121 23.94 -3.99 0.87
CA ILE A 121 22.52 -3.93 0.53
C ILE A 121 21.73 -4.50 1.70
N VAL A 122 20.87 -3.67 2.28
CA VAL A 122 19.97 -4.04 3.38
C VAL A 122 18.52 -3.99 2.92
N ASN A 123 17.69 -4.87 3.48
CA ASN A 123 16.26 -4.81 3.24
C ASN A 123 15.61 -3.85 4.24
N GLU A 124 15.38 -2.62 3.80
CA GLU A 124 14.80 -1.57 4.62
C GLU A 124 13.27 -1.67 4.61
N LYS A 125 12.70 -1.81 5.80
CA LYS A 125 11.26 -1.89 5.99
C LYS A 125 10.69 -0.49 6.21
N TYR A 126 9.60 -0.17 5.51
CA TYR A 126 8.92 1.11 5.61
C TYR A 126 7.40 0.92 5.53
N SER A 127 6.67 1.82 6.15
CA SER A 127 5.22 1.96 5.99
C SER A 127 5.00 3.28 5.27
N TYR A 128 4.11 3.32 4.28
CA TYR A 128 3.83 4.55 3.56
C TYR A 128 2.34 4.70 3.29
N ILE A 129 1.95 5.93 2.98
CA ILE A 129 0.61 6.29 2.53
C ILE A 129 0.70 7.53 1.63
N ILE A 130 -0.10 7.52 0.58
CA ILE A 130 -0.22 8.60 -0.39
C ILE A 130 -1.68 9.02 -0.42
N ALA A 131 -1.92 10.30 -0.19
CA ALA A 131 -3.23 10.91 -0.29
C ALA A 131 -3.20 12.05 -1.31
N LYS A 132 -4.26 12.13 -2.12
CA LYS A 132 -4.50 13.19 -3.09
C LYS A 132 -5.53 14.15 -2.51
N LYS A 133 -5.30 15.45 -2.71
CA LYS A 133 -6.28 16.49 -2.40
C LYS A 133 -7.30 16.55 -3.54
N GLY A 134 -8.46 15.95 -3.36
CA GLY A 134 -9.44 15.75 -4.42
C GLY A 134 -9.88 14.30 -4.58
N ILE A 135 -10.68 14.07 -5.61
CA ILE A 135 -11.32 12.78 -5.89
C ILE A 135 -10.32 11.82 -6.58
N THR A 136 -10.38 10.55 -6.19
CA THR A 136 -9.71 9.42 -6.87
C THR A 136 -10.73 8.54 -7.59
N PRO A 137 -10.32 7.77 -8.61
CA PRO A 137 -11.24 6.96 -9.41
C PRO A 137 -12.16 6.01 -8.62
N ASN A 138 -11.65 5.37 -7.56
CA ASN A 138 -12.47 4.51 -6.68
C ASN A 138 -13.47 5.26 -5.78
N ALA A 139 -13.42 6.59 -5.73
CA ALA A 139 -14.44 7.43 -5.11
C ALA A 139 -15.37 8.08 -6.15
N GLN A 140 -14.97 8.08 -7.43
CA GLN A 140 -15.74 8.63 -8.55
C GLN A 140 -16.64 7.59 -9.20
N TYR A 141 -16.14 6.36 -9.36
CA TYR A 141 -16.83 5.25 -10.02
C TYR A 141 -17.12 4.15 -9.00
N THR A 142 -18.20 3.39 -9.23
CA THR A 142 -18.60 2.32 -8.31
C THR A 142 -17.91 1.00 -8.66
N GLU A 143 -17.72 0.76 -9.96
CA GLU A 143 -17.21 -0.49 -10.50
C GLU A 143 -16.00 -0.28 -11.42
N GLU A 144 -15.14 -1.29 -11.53
CA GLU A 144 -13.95 -1.26 -12.40
C GLU A 144 -14.31 -1.05 -13.88
N ALA A 145 -15.47 -1.55 -14.31
CA ALA A 145 -15.92 -1.47 -15.70
C ALA A 145 -16.21 -0.03 -16.16
N GLU A 146 -16.58 0.87 -15.23
CA GLU A 146 -16.89 2.27 -15.50
C GLU A 146 -15.62 3.12 -15.66
N ALA A 147 -14.50 2.67 -15.11
CA ALA A 147 -13.24 3.38 -15.16
C ALA A 147 -12.67 3.40 -16.59
N PRO A 148 -12.46 4.57 -17.21
CA PRO A 148 -12.16 4.67 -18.65
C PRO A 148 -10.72 4.24 -18.96
N THR A 149 -9.76 4.57 -18.09
CA THR A 149 -8.34 4.29 -18.34
C THR A 149 -7.83 3.12 -17.51
N PRO A 150 -6.76 2.42 -17.97
CA PRO A 150 -6.11 1.38 -17.16
C PRO A 150 -5.57 1.90 -15.82
N LEU A 151 -5.21 3.18 -15.75
CA LEU A 151 -4.79 3.83 -14.51
C LEU A 151 -5.97 3.94 -13.54
N ASP A 152 -7.15 4.33 -14.02
CA ASP A 152 -8.34 4.45 -13.19
C ASP A 152 -8.81 3.08 -12.68
N LYS A 153 -8.75 2.05 -13.54
CA LYS A 153 -9.03 0.66 -13.16
C LYS A 153 -8.12 0.16 -12.05
N SER A 154 -6.87 0.63 -12.01
CA SER A 154 -5.90 0.19 -11.01
C SER A 154 -6.30 0.51 -9.56
N TYR A 155 -7.19 1.48 -9.33
CA TYR A 155 -7.73 1.79 -8.01
C TYR A 155 -8.70 0.73 -7.48
N PHE A 156 -9.20 -0.16 -8.34
CA PHE A 156 -10.09 -1.27 -7.99
C PHE A 156 -9.34 -2.58 -7.77
N TRP A 157 -8.01 -2.59 -7.89
CA TRP A 157 -7.24 -3.81 -7.74
C TRP A 157 -6.73 -3.99 -6.30
N PRO A 158 -6.78 -5.22 -5.76
CA PRO A 158 -6.20 -5.52 -4.46
C PRO A 158 -4.68 -5.28 -4.47
N ARG A 159 -4.15 -4.84 -3.33
CA ARG A 159 -2.70 -4.66 -3.14
C ARG A 159 -2.10 -5.82 -2.37
N ILE A 160 -0.96 -6.33 -2.85
CA ILE A 160 -0.18 -7.35 -2.17
C ILE A 160 0.51 -6.75 -0.95
N ILE A 161 0.14 -7.20 0.24
CA ILE A 161 0.55 -6.62 1.52
C ILE A 161 1.56 -7.48 2.29
N LEU A 162 1.87 -8.69 1.83
CA LEU A 162 2.97 -9.51 2.34
C LEU A 162 3.85 -10.03 1.19
N PRO A 163 5.10 -10.42 1.46
CA PRO A 163 5.95 -11.08 0.48
C PRO A 163 5.26 -12.31 -0.14
N VAL A 164 5.30 -12.39 -1.47
CA VAL A 164 4.70 -13.50 -2.21
C VAL A 164 5.41 -14.80 -1.89
N MET A 165 4.67 -15.79 -1.38
CA MET A 165 5.22 -17.11 -1.07
C MET A 165 5.23 -17.95 -2.34
N LYS A 166 6.41 -18.06 -2.96
CA LYS A 166 6.63 -18.85 -4.17
C LYS A 166 6.94 -20.29 -3.79
N LYS A 167 6.11 -21.23 -4.25
CA LYS A 167 6.29 -22.67 -4.08
C LYS A 167 6.33 -23.35 -5.43
N GLU A 168 6.73 -24.62 -5.45
CA GLU A 168 6.60 -25.43 -6.65
C GLU A 168 5.11 -25.65 -6.96
N GLY A 169 4.72 -25.48 -8.22
CA GLY A 169 3.34 -25.66 -8.68
C GLY A 169 2.32 -24.60 -8.24
N HIS A 170 2.58 -23.77 -7.23
CA HIS A 170 1.65 -22.70 -6.79
C HIS A 170 2.36 -21.52 -6.12
N SER A 171 1.66 -20.39 -5.99
CA SER A 171 2.12 -19.23 -5.23
C SER A 171 0.98 -18.69 -4.38
N ILE A 172 1.31 -18.20 -3.19
CA ILE A 172 0.33 -17.67 -2.24
C ILE A 172 0.52 -16.16 -2.13
N LEU A 173 -0.57 -15.44 -2.31
CA LEU A 173 -0.68 -13.99 -2.17
C LEU A 173 -1.51 -13.67 -0.93
N ASP A 174 -1.06 -12.71 -0.14
CA ASP A 174 -1.86 -12.07 0.89
C ASP A 174 -2.07 -10.61 0.48
N MET A 175 -3.32 -10.19 0.39
CA MET A 175 -3.71 -8.93 -0.23
C MET A 175 -4.72 -8.17 0.63
N CYS A 176 -4.69 -6.85 0.52
CA CYS A 176 -5.76 -5.98 0.98
C CYS A 176 -6.69 -5.70 -0.21
N SER A 177 -7.98 -5.99 -0.05
CA SER A 177 -8.97 -5.90 -1.11
C SER A 177 -9.74 -4.57 -1.07
N PRO A 178 -10.25 -4.06 -2.21
CA PRO A 178 -11.06 -2.84 -2.25
C PRO A 178 -12.34 -2.91 -1.40
N ASP A 179 -12.83 -4.12 -1.12
CA ASP A 179 -13.97 -4.35 -0.23
C ASP A 179 -13.65 -4.10 1.25
N GLY A 180 -12.39 -3.84 1.61
CA GLY A 180 -11.94 -3.60 2.98
C GLY A 180 -11.61 -4.87 3.75
N SER A 181 -11.42 -6.00 3.07
CA SER A 181 -11.04 -7.28 3.68
C SER A 181 -9.59 -7.65 3.37
N LEU A 182 -9.01 -8.52 4.21
CA LEU A 182 -7.76 -9.19 3.90
C LEU A 182 -8.05 -10.53 3.23
N GLU A 183 -7.48 -10.75 2.05
CA GLU A 183 -7.68 -11.97 1.28
C GLU A 183 -6.35 -12.72 1.10
N ARG A 184 -6.37 -14.02 1.38
CA ARG A 184 -5.31 -14.95 0.95
C ARG A 184 -5.74 -15.69 -0.32
N ARG A 185 -4.96 -15.59 -1.38
CA ARG A 185 -5.22 -16.24 -2.67
C ARG A 185 -4.10 -17.19 -3.07
N ILE A 186 -4.46 -18.40 -3.47
CA ILE A 186 -3.53 -19.40 -4.00
C ILE A 186 -3.66 -19.41 -5.53
N ILE A 187 -2.55 -19.13 -6.22
CA ILE A 187 -2.46 -19.19 -7.68
C ILE A 187 -1.69 -20.47 -8.06
N ALA A 188 -2.41 -21.49 -8.51
CA ALA A 188 -1.85 -22.78 -8.89
C ALA A 188 -1.52 -22.86 -10.39
N LYS A 189 -0.65 -23.80 -10.78
CA LYS A 189 -0.27 -24.08 -12.17
C LYS A 189 -1.48 -24.39 -13.03
N SER A 190 -2.49 -25.05 -12.47
CA SER A 190 -3.76 -25.37 -13.13
C SER A 190 -4.58 -24.15 -13.55
N HIS A 191 -4.37 -22.98 -12.92
CA HIS A 191 -5.05 -21.74 -13.30
C HIS A 191 -4.52 -21.14 -14.61
N GLY A 192 -3.41 -21.66 -15.13
CA GLY A 192 -2.89 -21.29 -16.45
C GLY A 192 -2.53 -19.80 -16.59
N LEU A 193 -2.58 -19.30 -17.82
CA LEU A 193 -2.33 -17.89 -18.12
C LEU A 193 -3.49 -17.00 -17.66
N GLU A 194 -4.73 -17.45 -17.88
CA GLU A 194 -5.96 -16.72 -17.53
C GLU A 194 -6.01 -16.40 -16.03
N GLY A 195 -5.56 -17.31 -15.16
CA GLY A 195 -5.56 -17.09 -13.71
C GLY A 195 -4.24 -16.53 -13.17
N GLY A 196 -3.37 -16.04 -14.04
CA GLY A 196 -2.18 -15.30 -13.64
C GLY A 196 -0.99 -16.14 -13.15
N TYR A 197 -0.93 -17.46 -13.38
CA TYR A 197 0.17 -18.31 -12.86
C TYR A 197 1.57 -17.89 -13.33
N ARG A 198 1.71 -17.37 -14.56
CA ARG A 198 2.99 -16.83 -15.03
C ARG A 198 3.29 -15.45 -14.43
N LYS A 199 2.26 -14.67 -14.11
CA LYS A 199 2.36 -13.29 -13.61
C LYS A 199 2.63 -13.25 -12.11
N VAL A 200 2.04 -14.17 -11.32
CA VAL A 200 2.24 -14.27 -9.87
C VAL A 200 3.72 -14.50 -9.49
N LYS A 201 4.51 -15.11 -10.39
CA LYS A 201 5.95 -15.30 -10.18
C LYS A 201 6.76 -14.00 -10.31
N LYS A 202 6.23 -13.00 -11.01
CA LYS A 202 6.91 -11.73 -11.32
C LYS A 202 6.52 -10.58 -10.39
N VAL A 203 5.37 -10.67 -9.73
CA VAL A 203 4.93 -9.65 -8.78
C VAL A 203 5.79 -9.64 -7.52
N LYS A 204 5.89 -8.46 -6.93
CA LYS A 204 6.63 -8.15 -5.72
C LYS A 204 5.66 -7.72 -4.63
N TRP A 205 6.17 -7.65 -3.40
CA TRP A 205 5.45 -7.07 -2.28
C TRP A 205 5.13 -5.61 -2.57
N GLY A 206 3.87 -5.22 -2.42
CA GLY A 206 3.39 -3.88 -2.73
C GLY A 206 2.76 -3.74 -4.10
N ASP A 207 2.90 -4.70 -5.01
CA ASP A 207 2.27 -4.62 -6.33
C ASP A 207 0.74 -4.75 -6.25
N LEU A 208 0.06 -4.23 -7.27
CA LEU A 208 -1.37 -4.46 -7.50
C LEU A 208 -1.60 -5.80 -8.21
N TRP A 209 -2.73 -6.44 -7.94
CA TRP A 209 -3.10 -7.72 -8.54
C TRP A 209 -4.43 -7.63 -9.29
N TYR A 210 -4.35 -7.49 -10.62
CA TYR A 210 -5.51 -7.25 -11.50
C TYR A 210 -6.32 -8.50 -11.88
N PHE A 211 -5.81 -9.72 -11.62
CA PHE A 211 -6.59 -10.92 -11.94
C PHE A 211 -7.74 -11.08 -10.95
N GLU A 212 -8.97 -11.09 -11.45
CA GLU A 212 -10.20 -11.18 -10.66
C GLU A 212 -10.29 -12.43 -9.77
N LYS A 213 -11.28 -12.40 -8.87
CA LYS A 213 -11.56 -13.42 -7.84
C LYS A 213 -11.62 -14.81 -8.47
N ARG A 214 -10.68 -15.66 -8.04
CA ARG A 214 -10.63 -17.12 -8.16
C ARG A 214 -11.37 -17.65 -9.40
N LEU A 215 -10.64 -17.78 -10.52
CA LEU A 215 -11.20 -18.47 -11.69
C LEU A 215 -11.87 -19.78 -11.24
N PRO A 216 -13.14 -20.02 -11.61
CA PRO A 216 -13.78 -21.29 -11.38
C PRO A 216 -12.83 -22.37 -11.87
N ASN A 217 -12.56 -23.35 -11.02
CA ASN A 217 -11.74 -24.48 -11.40
C ASN A 217 -12.45 -25.17 -12.58
N LYS A 218 -12.07 -24.85 -13.83
CA LYS A 218 -12.48 -25.62 -15.03
C LYS A 218 -12.12 -27.12 -14.86
N PHE A 219 -11.30 -27.45 -13.86
CA PHE A 219 -10.80 -28.78 -13.50
C PHE A 219 -11.34 -29.35 -12.18
N ARG A 220 -12.33 -28.75 -11.51
CA ARG A 220 -13.05 -29.49 -10.47
C ARG A 220 -13.95 -30.49 -11.21
N LYS A 221 -13.35 -31.61 -11.65
CA LYS A 221 -14.12 -32.84 -11.85
C LYS A 221 -15.00 -32.96 -10.62
N GLU A 222 -16.29 -33.21 -10.80
CA GLU A 222 -17.18 -33.61 -9.71
C GLU A 222 -16.60 -34.87 -9.07
N GLY A 223 -15.64 -34.68 -8.17
CA GLY A 223 -15.09 -35.75 -7.37
C GLY A 223 -16.23 -36.17 -6.48
N LYS A 224 -16.71 -37.40 -6.67
CA LYS A 224 -17.61 -38.09 -5.74
C LYS A 224 -17.16 -37.73 -4.33
N PHE A 225 -18.08 -37.27 -3.49
CA PHE A 225 -17.84 -36.93 -2.09
C PHE A 225 -17.06 -38.06 -1.41
N GLY A 226 -15.73 -37.95 -1.39
CA GLY A 226 -14.87 -38.77 -0.56
C GLY A 226 -15.11 -38.32 0.87
N LYS A 227 -15.40 -39.28 1.76
CA LYS A 227 -15.67 -39.02 3.17
C LYS A 227 -14.64 -38.03 3.72
N ARG A 228 -15.11 -36.93 4.31
CA ARG A 228 -14.27 -36.09 5.15
C ARG A 228 -13.73 -37.00 6.25
N LEU A 229 -12.46 -37.35 6.18
CA LEU A 229 -11.73 -37.73 7.37
C LEU A 229 -11.64 -36.43 8.17
N TRP A 230 -12.38 -36.42 9.28
CA TRP A 230 -12.26 -35.56 10.45
C TRP A 230 -11.01 -34.69 10.47
#